data_AF-A0A2V8TK15-F1
#
_entry.id   AF-A0A2V8TK15-F1
#
_cell.length_a   1.000
_cell.length_b   1.000
_cell.length_c   1.000
_cell.angle_alpha   90.00
_cell.angle_beta   90.00
_cell.angle_gamma   90.00
#
_symmetry.space_group_name_H-M   'P 1'
#
loop_
_entity.id
_entity.type
_entity.pdbx_description
1 polymer ?
#
loop_
_entity_poly.entity_id
_entity_poly.type
_entity_poly.pdbx_seq_one_letter_code
_entity_poly.pdbx_strand_id
1 'polypeptide(L)'
;MRKRYLYVSGLVLLAILLTLVVWQVSFGFGEYGPATTAQAFVFWAVSTLIFLLTVTLSFMLFRTGVKLYIERQSNREGSRIKSKLVLGALALSLLPVVFLVLFSYVILNRNVEKWFSRPAEGVRFELIDTGNAFHEEVQDRAQALANWIASMPEARSGSADFAKLCDENRITELRLETDRGTTENLCPPSLGGGDLFTARAPLGNSGTLVLRVRPAIEIAKKKAEIQRYVREYDQLSAHKRSIRNLYLLFLLLIALFILFVATWIALLLSRQ
;
A
#
# COMPACT_ATOMS: atom_id res chain seq x y z
N MET A 1 23.96 -53.68 -14.79
CA MET A 1 22.84 -53.23 -13.91
C MET A 1 22.95 -51.75 -13.48
N ARG A 2 24.07 -51.29 -12.90
CA ARG A 2 24.25 -49.93 -12.33
C ARG A 2 24.01 -48.74 -13.29
N LYS A 3 24.32 -48.88 -14.59
CA LYS A 3 24.11 -47.80 -15.59
C LYS A 3 22.64 -47.56 -15.91
N ARG A 4 21.80 -48.60 -15.97
CA ARG A 4 20.34 -48.46 -16.23
C ARG A 4 19.64 -47.66 -15.14
N TYR A 5 19.99 -47.88 -13.87
CA TYR A 5 19.43 -47.11 -12.74
C TYR A 5 19.80 -45.61 -12.78
N LEU A 6 20.98 -45.26 -13.32
CA LEU A 6 21.37 -43.85 -13.51
C LEU A 6 20.57 -43.17 -14.62
N TYR A 7 20.33 -43.86 -15.75
CA TYR A 7 19.50 -43.32 -16.83
C TYR A 7 18.03 -43.23 -16.43
N VAL A 8 17.51 -44.23 -15.71
CA VAL A 8 16.13 -44.23 -15.20
C VAL A 8 15.93 -43.12 -14.17
N SER A 9 16.87 -42.90 -13.23
CA SER A 9 16.73 -41.80 -12.28
C SER A 9 16.84 -40.42 -12.94
N GLY A 10 17.69 -40.27 -13.95
CA GLY A 10 17.77 -39.05 -14.75
C GLY A 10 16.47 -38.76 -15.52
N LEU A 11 15.86 -39.79 -16.12
CA LEU A 11 14.62 -39.65 -16.88
C LEU A 11 13.41 -39.35 -15.98
N VAL A 12 13.33 -39.99 -14.81
CA VAL A 12 12.29 -39.68 -13.80
C VAL A 12 12.45 -38.26 -13.28
N LEU A 13 13.68 -37.81 -13.02
CA LEU A 13 13.94 -36.44 -12.58
C LEU A 13 13.57 -35.42 -13.65
N LEU A 14 13.88 -35.71 -14.92
CA LEU A 14 13.50 -34.86 -16.05
C LEU A 14 11.97 -34.77 -16.21
N ALA A 15 11.26 -35.87 -16.02
CA ALA A 15 9.79 -35.89 -16.04
C ALA A 15 9.21 -35.03 -14.91
N ILE A 16 9.71 -35.18 -13.67
CA ILE A 16 9.33 -34.35 -12.51
C ILE A 16 9.62 -32.88 -12.79
N LEU A 17 10.76 -32.60 -13.41
CA LEU A 17 11.15 -31.25 -13.78
C LEU A 17 10.18 -30.59 -14.74
N LEU A 18 9.85 -31.28 -15.82
CA LEU A 18 8.91 -30.81 -16.83
C LEU A 18 7.52 -30.59 -16.24
N THR A 19 7.06 -31.48 -15.36
CA THR A 19 5.77 -31.29 -14.67
C THR A 19 5.78 -30.06 -13.77
N LEU A 20 6.85 -29.84 -13.00
CA LEU A 20 6.96 -28.67 -12.13
C LEU A 20 7.11 -27.35 -12.90
N VAL A 21 7.78 -27.35 -14.08
CA VAL A 21 7.86 -26.17 -14.95
C VAL A 21 6.48 -25.83 -15.52
N VAL A 22 5.76 -26.82 -16.05
CA VAL A 22 4.39 -26.62 -16.55
C VAL A 22 3.50 -26.11 -15.42
N TRP A 23 3.67 -26.65 -14.21
CA TRP A 23 2.93 -26.20 -13.04
C TRP A 23 3.25 -24.74 -12.65
N GLN A 24 4.53 -24.35 -12.69
CA GLN A 24 4.93 -22.95 -12.47
C GLN A 24 4.31 -21.99 -13.49
N VAL A 25 4.28 -22.38 -14.77
CA VAL A 25 3.77 -21.55 -15.87
C VAL A 25 2.24 -21.49 -15.88
N SER A 26 1.58 -22.56 -15.44
CA SER A 26 0.12 -22.72 -15.53
C SER A 26 -0.66 -22.06 -14.38
N PHE A 27 -0.01 -21.55 -13.34
CA PHE A 27 -0.70 -20.88 -12.23
C PHE A 27 -1.11 -19.45 -12.59
N GLY A 28 -2.40 -19.24 -12.81
CA GLY A 28 -2.98 -17.89 -12.91
C GLY A 28 -3.13 -17.27 -11.52
N PHE A 29 -2.42 -16.17 -11.26
CA PHE A 29 -2.39 -15.55 -9.93
C PHE A 29 -3.64 -14.73 -9.58
N GLY A 30 -4.64 -14.58 -10.47
CA GLY A 30 -5.86 -13.80 -10.18
C GLY A 30 -5.54 -12.41 -9.61
N GLU A 31 -6.21 -12.02 -8.51
CA GLU A 31 -5.92 -10.78 -7.75
C GLU A 31 -4.55 -10.75 -7.04
N TYR A 32 -3.83 -11.88 -6.99
CA TYR A 32 -2.49 -11.99 -6.39
C TYR A 32 -1.36 -11.74 -7.41
N GLY A 33 -1.72 -11.38 -8.64
CA GLY A 33 -0.78 -11.09 -9.70
C GLY A 33 0.02 -9.79 -9.50
N PRO A 34 1.16 -9.65 -10.19
CA PRO A 34 1.94 -8.42 -10.22
C PRO A 34 1.09 -7.25 -10.72
N ALA A 35 1.14 -6.11 -10.03
CA ALA A 35 0.29 -4.96 -10.32
C ALA A 35 0.75 -4.15 -11.55
N THR A 36 2.00 -4.33 -11.98
CA THR A 36 2.59 -3.65 -13.14
C THR A 36 3.34 -4.64 -14.03
N THR A 37 3.47 -4.30 -15.32
CA THR A 37 4.22 -5.11 -16.29
C THR A 37 5.69 -5.31 -15.89
N ALA A 38 6.33 -4.28 -15.33
CA ALA A 38 7.70 -4.37 -14.84
C ALA A 38 7.81 -5.35 -13.66
N GLN A 39 6.87 -5.28 -12.71
CA GLN A 39 6.84 -6.22 -11.59
C GLN A 39 6.58 -7.65 -12.05
N ALA A 40 5.76 -7.84 -13.09
CA ALA A 40 5.50 -9.16 -13.66
C ALA A 40 6.76 -9.78 -14.23
N PHE A 41 7.55 -9.00 -14.97
CA PHE A 41 8.82 -9.47 -15.51
C PHE A 41 9.80 -9.89 -14.40
N VAL A 42 9.96 -9.05 -13.37
CA VAL A 42 10.85 -9.36 -12.22
C VAL A 42 10.37 -10.61 -11.49
N PHE A 43 9.07 -10.73 -11.24
CA PHE A 43 8.47 -11.89 -10.57
C PHE A 43 8.78 -13.19 -11.32
N TRP A 44 8.53 -13.23 -12.64
CA TRP A 44 8.81 -14.42 -13.45
C TRP A 44 10.29 -14.75 -13.53
N ALA A 45 11.15 -13.74 -13.70
CA ALA A 45 12.60 -13.94 -13.74
C ALA A 45 13.13 -14.54 -12.43
N VAL A 46 12.73 -13.97 -11.29
CA VAL A 46 13.14 -14.44 -9.95
C VAL A 46 12.55 -15.81 -9.65
N SER A 47 11.27 -16.03 -9.96
CA SER A 47 10.59 -17.32 -9.76
C SER A 47 11.22 -18.46 -10.56
N THR A 48 11.61 -18.18 -11.82
CA THR A 48 12.32 -19.14 -12.67
C THR A 48 13.70 -19.46 -12.09
N LEU A 49 14.43 -18.46 -11.60
CA LEU A 49 15.75 -18.65 -10.99
C LEU A 49 15.67 -19.47 -9.69
N ILE A 50 14.71 -19.14 -8.82
CA ILE A 50 14.39 -19.91 -7.60
C ILE A 50 14.09 -21.36 -7.95
N PHE A 51 13.28 -21.58 -8.98
CA PHE A 51 12.92 -22.91 -9.43
C PHE A 51 14.14 -23.71 -9.87
N LEU A 52 14.99 -23.14 -10.74
CA LEU A 52 16.23 -23.78 -11.17
C LEU A 52 17.16 -24.11 -9.99
N LEU A 53 17.32 -23.20 -9.03
CA LEU A 53 18.12 -23.45 -7.83
C LEU A 53 17.52 -24.56 -6.96
N THR A 54 16.21 -24.53 -6.73
CA THR A 54 15.51 -25.55 -5.92
C THR A 54 15.66 -26.92 -6.54
N VAL A 55 15.49 -27.02 -7.85
CA VAL A 55 15.63 -28.25 -8.62
C VAL A 55 17.04 -28.78 -8.57
N THR A 56 18.02 -27.95 -8.89
CA THR A 56 19.42 -28.38 -8.98
C THR A 56 19.94 -28.81 -7.61
N LEU A 57 19.60 -28.05 -6.56
CA LEU A 57 19.86 -28.42 -5.18
C LEU A 57 19.17 -29.74 -4.81
N SER A 58 17.88 -29.87 -5.09
CA SER A 58 17.12 -31.10 -4.80
C SER A 58 17.69 -32.31 -5.52
N PHE A 59 18.05 -32.19 -6.79
CA PHE A 59 18.70 -33.26 -7.54
C PHE A 59 20.06 -33.63 -6.96
N MET A 60 20.87 -32.63 -6.62
CA MET A 60 22.20 -32.84 -6.06
C MET A 60 22.13 -33.54 -4.70
N LEU A 61 21.20 -33.12 -3.83
CA LEU A 61 20.93 -33.75 -2.55
C LEU A 61 20.34 -35.15 -2.72
N PHE A 62 19.37 -35.33 -3.61
CA PHE A 62 18.76 -36.63 -3.89
C PHE A 62 19.78 -37.64 -4.39
N ARG A 63 20.59 -37.28 -5.40
CA ARG A 63 21.65 -38.14 -5.94
C ARG A 63 22.66 -38.51 -4.85
N THR A 64 23.04 -37.55 -4.03
CA THR A 64 23.97 -37.78 -2.91
C THR A 64 23.34 -38.70 -1.87
N GLY A 65 22.08 -38.46 -1.50
CA GLY A 65 21.31 -39.27 -0.55
C GLY A 65 21.11 -40.71 -1.03
N VAL A 66 20.71 -40.93 -2.28
CA VAL A 66 20.56 -42.26 -2.89
C VAL A 66 21.89 -43.01 -2.88
N LYS A 67 22.99 -42.35 -3.25
CA LYS A 67 24.33 -42.97 -3.19
C LYS A 67 24.68 -43.39 -1.75
N LEU A 68 24.48 -42.50 -0.79
CA LEU A 68 24.73 -42.74 0.63
C LEU A 68 23.89 -43.90 1.18
N TYR A 69 22.61 -43.95 0.78
CA TYR A 69 21.67 -44.99 1.17
C TYR A 69 22.09 -46.37 0.65
N ILE A 70 22.46 -46.45 -0.63
CA ILE A 70 22.94 -47.70 -1.24
C ILE A 70 24.27 -48.15 -0.61
N GLU A 71 25.20 -47.23 -0.35
CA GLU A 71 26.46 -47.55 0.33
C GLU A 71 26.24 -48.07 1.77
N ARG A 72 25.22 -47.56 2.45
CA ARG A 72 24.81 -48.03 3.78
C ARG A 72 24.24 -49.44 3.73
N GLN A 73 23.51 -49.77 2.67
CA GLN A 73 22.94 -51.11 2.47
C GLN A 73 23.98 -52.14 2.01
N SER A 74 25.05 -51.71 1.32
CA SER A 74 26.09 -52.62 0.81
C SER A 74 27.18 -52.99 1.84
N ASN A 75 26.98 -52.72 3.14
CA ASN A 75 27.93 -52.96 4.24
C ASN A 75 29.39 -52.57 3.94
N ARG A 76 29.58 -51.49 3.17
CA ARG A 76 30.93 -50.94 2.97
C ARG A 76 31.39 -50.31 4.28
N GLU A 77 32.52 -50.79 4.80
CA GLU A 77 33.10 -50.28 6.04
C GLU A 77 33.26 -48.76 5.99
N GLY A 78 32.89 -48.07 7.06
CA GLY A 78 32.92 -46.61 7.17
C GLY A 78 31.69 -45.84 6.61
N SER A 79 30.75 -46.48 5.90
CA SER A 79 29.56 -45.81 5.34
C SER A 79 28.66 -45.13 6.40
N ARG A 80 28.51 -45.77 7.57
CA ARG A 80 27.68 -45.23 8.67
C ARG A 80 28.23 -43.89 9.20
N ILE A 81 29.55 -43.73 9.25
CA ILE A 81 30.20 -42.49 9.72
C ILE A 81 30.00 -41.38 8.69
N LYS A 82 30.27 -41.64 7.40
CA LYS A 82 30.03 -40.67 6.32
C LYS A 82 28.58 -40.20 6.27
N SER A 83 27.61 -41.10 6.46
CA SER A 83 26.19 -40.73 6.44
C SER A 83 25.78 -39.80 7.58
N LYS A 84 26.26 -40.05 8.81
CA LYS A 84 25.99 -39.17 9.96
C LYS A 84 26.65 -37.81 9.80
N LEU A 85 27.87 -37.77 9.26
CA LEU A 85 28.62 -36.53 9.05
C LEU A 85 27.96 -35.64 8.00
N VAL A 86 27.55 -36.21 6.86
CA VAL A 86 26.83 -35.47 5.80
C VAL A 86 25.47 -34.98 6.29
N LEU A 87 24.72 -35.81 7.03
CA LEU A 87 23.42 -35.41 7.58
C LEU A 87 23.57 -34.29 8.62
N GLY A 88 24.60 -34.37 9.47
CA GLY A 88 24.93 -33.34 10.44
C GLY A 88 25.32 -32.01 9.78
N ALA A 89 26.17 -32.04 8.76
CA ALA A 89 26.55 -30.86 7.99
C ALA A 89 25.34 -30.22 7.27
N LEU A 90 24.45 -31.04 6.73
CA LEU A 90 23.22 -30.56 6.09
C LEU A 90 22.27 -29.92 7.10
N ALA A 91 22.05 -30.55 8.26
CA ALA A 91 21.21 -30.00 9.31
C ALA A 91 21.79 -28.69 9.86
N LEU A 92 23.11 -28.63 10.06
CA LEU A 92 23.81 -27.46 10.59
C LEU A 92 23.73 -26.26 9.63
N SER A 93 23.74 -26.47 8.31
CA SER A 93 23.60 -25.40 7.33
C SER A 93 22.14 -25.00 7.08
N LEU A 94 21.21 -25.95 7.16
CA LEU A 94 19.78 -25.69 6.93
C LEU A 94 19.14 -24.92 8.09
N LEU A 95 19.53 -25.21 9.34
CA LEU A 95 18.97 -24.59 10.54
C LEU A 95 19.05 -23.05 10.53
N PRO A 96 20.22 -22.41 10.34
CA PRO A 96 20.32 -20.95 10.33
C PRO A 96 19.57 -20.32 9.15
N VAL A 97 19.54 -20.98 7.98
CA VAL A 97 18.81 -20.47 6.81
C VAL A 97 17.30 -20.49 7.06
N VAL A 98 16.76 -21.59 7.58
CA VAL A 98 15.34 -21.69 7.95
C VAL A 98 14.97 -20.66 9.01
N PHE A 99 15.82 -20.49 10.03
CA PHE A 99 15.60 -19.49 11.08
C PHE A 99 15.55 -18.07 10.50
N LEU A 100 16.51 -17.69 9.64
CA LEU A 100 16.53 -16.37 9.01
C LEU A 100 15.29 -16.13 8.13
N VAL A 101 14.86 -17.13 7.37
CA VAL A 101 13.65 -17.03 6.53
C VAL A 101 12.40 -16.84 7.39
N LEU A 102 12.23 -17.66 8.44
CA LEU A 102 11.08 -17.56 9.35
C LEU A 102 11.07 -16.24 10.12
N PHE A 103 12.22 -15.84 10.67
CA PHE A 103 12.36 -14.58 11.39
C PHE A 103 12.04 -13.39 10.49
N SER A 104 12.60 -13.36 9.29
CA SER A 104 12.33 -12.28 8.34
C SER A 104 10.87 -12.26 7.88
N TYR A 105 10.24 -13.42 7.65
CA TYR A 105 8.81 -13.49 7.38
C TYR A 105 7.97 -12.87 8.51
N VAL A 106 8.25 -13.20 9.77
CA VAL A 106 7.54 -12.67 10.94
C VAL A 106 7.76 -11.16 11.08
N ILE A 107 9.01 -10.71 10.98
CA ILE A 107 9.38 -9.30 11.12
C ILE A 107 8.80 -8.46 9.98
N LEU A 108 8.92 -8.92 8.74
CA LEU A 108 8.37 -8.24 7.57
C LEU A 108 6.85 -8.12 7.69
N ASN A 109 6.15 -9.21 8.03
CA ASN A 109 4.70 -9.18 8.11
C ASN A 109 4.21 -8.28 9.26
N ARG A 110 4.90 -8.27 10.41
CA ARG A 110 4.56 -7.39 11.54
C ARG A 110 4.89 -5.92 11.30
N ASN A 111 6.03 -5.63 10.66
CA ASN A 111 6.46 -4.25 10.43
C ASN A 111 5.75 -3.60 9.25
N VAL A 112 5.51 -4.32 8.14
CA VAL A 112 4.78 -3.79 6.99
C VAL A 112 3.36 -3.38 7.40
N GLU A 113 2.69 -4.16 8.25
CA GLU A 113 1.38 -3.77 8.75
C GLU A 113 1.45 -2.45 9.55
N LYS A 114 2.46 -2.29 10.40
CA LYS A 114 2.62 -1.08 11.25
C LYS A 114 3.07 0.16 10.49
N TRP A 115 4.06 0.03 9.61
CA TRP A 115 4.61 1.14 8.83
C TRP A 115 3.59 1.76 7.88
N PHE A 116 2.53 1.03 7.52
CA PHE A 116 1.54 1.51 6.57
C PHE A 116 0.09 1.57 7.07
N SER A 117 -0.20 1.34 8.36
CA SER A 117 -1.55 1.49 8.93
C SER A 117 -1.68 2.74 9.79
N ARG A 118 -0.68 3.03 10.63
CA ARG A 118 -0.84 4.01 11.71
C ARG A 118 -0.59 5.49 11.37
N PRO A 119 0.42 5.85 10.56
CA PRO A 119 0.69 7.26 10.32
C PRO A 119 -0.29 7.92 9.34
N ALA A 120 -0.98 7.15 8.48
CA ALA A 120 -1.87 7.73 7.47
C ALA A 120 -3.33 7.80 7.92
N GLU A 121 -3.85 6.78 8.60
CA GLU A 121 -5.26 6.77 9.04
C GLU A 121 -5.52 7.81 10.12
N GLY A 122 -4.68 7.87 11.17
CA GLY A 122 -4.86 8.83 12.27
C GLY A 122 -4.77 10.28 11.78
N VAL A 123 -3.75 10.58 10.99
CA VAL A 123 -3.54 11.90 10.37
C VAL A 123 -4.70 12.24 9.42
N ARG A 124 -5.19 11.29 8.63
CA ARG A 124 -6.38 11.50 7.77
C ARG A 124 -7.62 11.87 8.57
N PHE A 125 -7.92 11.16 9.66
CA PHE A 125 -9.10 11.46 10.48
C PHE A 125 -8.98 12.85 11.10
N GLU A 126 -7.82 13.17 11.69
CA GLU A 126 -7.58 14.46 12.32
C GLU A 126 -7.63 15.64 11.32
N LEU A 127 -7.06 15.50 10.12
CA LEU A 127 -7.15 16.53 9.09
C LEU A 127 -8.56 16.70 8.51
N ILE A 128 -9.31 15.61 8.34
CA ILE A 128 -10.70 15.69 7.85
C ILE A 128 -11.58 16.34 8.91
N ASP A 129 -11.43 15.94 10.16
CA ASP A 129 -12.21 16.46 11.29
C ASP A 129 -11.91 17.94 11.52
N THR A 130 -10.63 18.32 11.57
CA THR A 130 -10.21 19.73 11.62
C THR A 130 -10.75 20.52 10.43
N GLY A 131 -10.73 19.95 9.22
CA GLY A 131 -11.28 20.59 8.03
C GLY A 131 -12.79 20.79 8.08
N ASN A 132 -13.53 19.88 8.71
CA ASN A 132 -14.97 20.02 8.94
C ASN A 132 -15.27 21.03 10.06
N ALA A 133 -14.55 20.98 11.17
CA ALA A 133 -14.67 21.96 12.26
C ALA A 133 -14.40 23.39 11.76
N PHE A 134 -13.38 23.58 10.90
CA PHE A 134 -13.12 24.88 10.29
C PHE A 134 -14.23 25.33 9.33
N HIS A 135 -14.86 24.40 8.62
CA HIS A 135 -15.99 24.68 7.74
C HIS A 135 -17.21 25.13 8.55
N GLU A 136 -17.50 24.44 9.65
CA GLU A 136 -18.54 24.79 10.61
C GLU A 136 -18.30 26.16 11.24
N GLU A 137 -17.08 26.44 11.71
CA GLU A 137 -16.69 27.75 12.26
C GLU A 137 -16.90 28.90 11.27
N VAL A 138 -16.54 28.71 9.98
CA VAL A 138 -16.77 29.72 8.95
C VAL A 138 -18.26 29.91 8.66
N GLN A 139 -19.04 28.82 8.64
CA GLN A 139 -20.47 28.87 8.43
C GLN A 139 -21.18 29.58 9.60
N ASP A 140 -20.78 29.28 10.84
CA ASP A 140 -21.31 29.91 12.05
C ASP A 140 -20.98 31.39 12.11
N ARG A 141 -19.74 31.77 11.75
CA ARG A 141 -19.37 33.17 11.61
C ARG A 141 -20.19 33.89 10.54
N ALA A 142 -20.42 33.26 9.38
CA ALA A 142 -21.26 33.82 8.34
C ALA A 142 -22.71 34.00 8.83
N GLN A 143 -23.25 33.04 9.58
CA GLN A 143 -24.58 33.12 10.17
C GLN A 143 -24.69 34.21 11.23
N ALA A 144 -23.68 34.36 12.09
CA ALA A 144 -23.61 35.43 13.08
C ALA A 144 -23.57 36.82 12.39
N LEU A 145 -22.77 36.96 11.33
CA LEU A 145 -22.74 38.19 10.52
C LEU A 145 -24.10 38.48 9.87
N ALA A 146 -24.77 37.48 9.29
CA ALA A 146 -26.09 37.66 8.69
C ALA A 146 -27.12 38.12 9.74
N ASN A 147 -27.12 37.49 10.93
CA ASN A 147 -28.01 37.84 12.02
C ASN A 147 -27.73 39.26 12.56
N TRP A 148 -26.46 39.63 12.67
CA TRP A 148 -26.05 40.97 13.09
C TRP A 148 -26.49 42.03 12.07
N ILE A 149 -26.29 41.81 10.78
CA ILE A 149 -26.76 42.73 9.72
C ILE A 149 -28.28 42.85 9.72
N ALA A 150 -29.02 41.73 9.86
CA ALA A 150 -30.48 41.75 9.93
C ALA A 150 -31.03 42.48 11.17
N SER A 151 -30.23 42.60 12.23
CA SER A 151 -30.58 43.35 13.44
C SER A 151 -30.42 44.86 13.28
N MET A 152 -29.60 45.31 12.33
CA MET A 152 -29.37 46.73 12.08
C MET A 152 -30.60 47.38 11.43
N PRO A 153 -31.09 48.53 11.94
CA PRO A 153 -32.21 49.24 11.35
C PRO A 153 -31.92 49.67 9.90
N GLU A 154 -30.66 50.00 9.57
CA GLU A 154 -30.29 50.47 8.24
C GLU A 154 -30.39 49.38 7.17
N ALA A 155 -30.29 48.11 7.56
CA ALA A 155 -30.50 46.98 6.66
C ALA A 155 -31.97 46.84 6.22
N ARG A 156 -32.91 47.37 7.02
CA ARG A 156 -34.34 47.40 6.69
C ARG A 156 -34.74 48.59 5.85
N SER A 157 -34.04 49.72 6.00
CA SER A 157 -34.32 50.96 5.26
C SER A 157 -33.60 51.05 3.92
N GLY A 158 -32.64 50.18 3.64
CA GLY A 158 -31.86 50.18 2.38
C GLY A 158 -31.02 51.45 2.20
N SER A 159 -30.82 52.23 3.26
CA SER A 159 -30.27 53.59 3.18
C SER A 159 -28.80 53.69 3.58
N ALA A 160 -28.18 52.60 4.05
CA ALA A 160 -26.77 52.58 4.43
C ALA A 160 -25.87 52.17 3.26
N ASP A 161 -24.71 52.82 3.19
CA ASP A 161 -23.63 52.41 2.30
C ASP A 161 -22.90 51.21 2.92
N PHE A 162 -23.26 50.01 2.46
CA PHE A 162 -22.66 48.76 2.92
C PHE A 162 -21.30 48.47 2.27
N ALA A 163 -20.81 49.29 1.33
CA ALA A 163 -19.60 48.98 0.57
C ALA A 163 -18.38 48.73 1.45
N LYS A 164 -18.17 49.58 2.48
CA LYS A 164 -17.05 49.42 3.44
C LYS A 164 -17.20 48.16 4.29
N LEU A 165 -18.42 47.84 4.73
CA LEU A 165 -18.70 46.65 5.53
C LEU A 165 -18.47 45.37 4.72
N CYS A 166 -18.87 45.38 3.44
CA CYS A 166 -18.69 44.24 2.53
C CYS A 166 -17.20 43.95 2.30
N ASP A 167 -16.38 44.98 2.13
CA ASP A 167 -14.93 44.84 1.93
C ASP A 167 -14.23 44.31 3.19
N GLU A 168 -14.49 44.93 4.35
CA GLU A 168 -13.86 44.54 5.64
C GLU A 168 -14.19 43.10 6.05
N ASN A 169 -15.42 42.64 5.78
CA ASN A 169 -15.89 41.30 6.16
C ASN A 169 -15.82 40.28 5.00
N ARG A 170 -15.24 40.63 3.86
CA ARG A 170 -15.10 39.76 2.68
C ARG A 170 -16.46 39.21 2.19
N ILE A 171 -17.50 40.03 2.29
CA ILE A 171 -18.84 39.71 1.80
C ILE A 171 -18.83 39.91 0.28
N THR A 172 -19.06 38.82 -0.45
CA THR A 172 -19.06 38.81 -1.92
C THR A 172 -20.43 39.20 -2.47
N GLU A 173 -21.51 38.81 -1.78
CA GLU A 173 -22.88 39.13 -2.15
C GLU A 173 -23.68 39.38 -0.87
N LEU A 174 -24.41 40.49 -0.83
CA LEU A 174 -25.41 40.77 0.18
C LEU A 174 -26.69 41.14 -0.54
N ARG A 175 -27.72 40.32 -0.39
CA ARG A 175 -28.97 40.44 -1.13
C ARG A 175 -30.15 40.38 -0.17
N LEU A 176 -31.08 41.29 -0.35
CA LEU A 176 -32.36 41.27 0.33
C LEU A 176 -33.40 40.62 -0.60
N GLU A 177 -33.97 39.49 -0.18
CA GLU A 177 -35.13 38.87 -0.81
C GLU A 177 -36.37 39.33 -0.07
N THR A 178 -37.13 40.26 -0.64
CA THR A 178 -38.42 40.68 -0.07
C THR A 178 -39.50 39.65 -0.38
N ASP A 179 -40.51 39.49 0.48
CA ASP A 179 -41.67 38.62 0.25
C ASP A 179 -42.45 38.92 -1.04
N ARG A 180 -42.25 40.11 -1.62
CA ARG A 180 -42.81 40.56 -2.90
C ARG A 180 -42.04 40.03 -4.13
N GLY A 181 -40.99 39.23 -3.92
CA GLY A 181 -40.12 38.69 -4.98
C GLY A 181 -39.08 39.69 -5.51
N THR A 182 -38.99 40.89 -4.93
CA THR A 182 -37.96 41.88 -5.27
C THR A 182 -36.64 41.51 -4.61
N THR A 183 -35.59 41.41 -5.41
CA THR A 183 -34.21 41.16 -4.94
C THR A 183 -33.38 42.42 -5.06
N GLU A 184 -32.92 42.95 -3.93
CA GLU A 184 -32.07 44.14 -3.90
C GLU A 184 -30.65 43.76 -3.45
N ASN A 185 -29.64 44.13 -4.24
CA ASN A 185 -28.24 43.87 -3.91
C ASN A 185 -27.66 45.08 -3.18
N LEU A 186 -27.20 44.85 -1.95
CA LEU A 186 -26.67 45.87 -1.05
C LEU A 186 -25.13 46.01 -1.16
N CYS A 187 -24.42 44.96 -1.62
CA CYS A 187 -23.00 45.03 -1.95
C CYS A 187 -22.79 45.18 -3.46
N PRO A 188 -21.72 45.87 -3.90
CA PRO A 188 -21.30 45.86 -5.30
C PRO A 188 -20.94 44.44 -5.76
N PRO A 189 -21.20 44.07 -7.03
CA PRO A 189 -20.90 42.73 -7.53
C PRO A 189 -19.40 42.45 -7.48
N SER A 190 -18.99 41.48 -6.68
CA SER A 190 -17.61 41.01 -6.62
C SER A 190 -17.37 39.90 -7.66
N LEU A 191 -16.50 40.18 -8.63
CA LEU A 191 -15.98 39.19 -9.58
C LEU A 191 -14.88 38.36 -8.91
N GLY A 192 -15.26 37.40 -8.07
CA GLY A 192 -14.30 36.45 -7.53
C GLY A 192 -14.91 35.07 -7.35
N GLY A 193 -14.35 34.10 -8.09
CA GLY A 193 -14.69 32.68 -7.97
C GLY A 193 -14.05 32.05 -6.73
N GLY A 194 -14.71 31.03 -6.20
CA GLY A 194 -14.29 30.28 -5.00
C GLY A 194 -15.48 29.71 -4.25
N ASP A 195 -15.22 28.92 -3.22
CA ASP A 195 -16.27 28.44 -2.32
C ASP A 195 -16.85 29.62 -1.53
N LEU A 196 -18.16 29.82 -1.67
CA LEU A 196 -18.91 30.85 -0.97
C LEU A 196 -19.77 30.21 0.12
N PHE A 197 -19.64 30.70 1.33
CA PHE A 197 -20.47 30.29 2.45
C PHE A 197 -21.71 31.17 2.47
N THR A 198 -22.88 30.53 2.38
CA THR A 198 -24.16 31.25 2.35
C THR A 198 -24.81 31.18 3.72
N ALA A 199 -25.14 32.35 4.26
CA ALA A 199 -25.92 32.50 5.47
C ALA A 199 -27.22 33.24 5.16
N ARG A 200 -28.27 32.93 5.92
CA ARG A 200 -29.59 33.54 5.75
C ARG A 200 -30.12 34.04 7.08
N ALA A 201 -30.59 35.27 7.14
CA ALA A 201 -31.20 35.83 8.33
C ALA A 201 -32.59 36.42 8.00
N PRO A 202 -33.62 36.17 8.84
CA PRO A 202 -34.93 36.75 8.65
C PRO A 202 -34.97 38.23 9.07
N LEU A 203 -35.58 39.10 8.27
CA LEU A 203 -35.81 40.52 8.58
C LEU A 203 -37.25 40.77 9.02
N GLY A 204 -37.79 39.88 9.87
CA GLY A 204 -39.20 39.96 10.28
C GLY A 204 -40.14 39.90 9.09
N ASN A 205 -41.01 40.91 8.92
CA ASN A 205 -42.00 41.00 7.84
C ASN A 205 -41.45 41.59 6.53
N SER A 206 -40.14 41.85 6.46
CA SER A 206 -39.49 42.54 5.34
C SER A 206 -38.74 41.59 4.39
N GLY A 207 -38.79 40.28 4.66
CA GLY A 207 -38.16 39.23 3.84
C GLY A 207 -36.92 38.60 4.47
N THR A 208 -36.07 37.99 3.65
CA THR A 208 -34.85 37.28 4.07
C THR A 208 -33.60 37.92 3.48
N LEU A 209 -32.60 38.17 4.33
CA LEU A 209 -31.28 38.61 3.92
C LEU A 209 -30.41 37.39 3.64
N VAL A 210 -29.84 37.36 2.44
CA VAL A 210 -28.90 36.35 1.99
C VAL A 210 -27.52 36.98 1.92
N LEU A 211 -26.59 36.43 2.68
CA LEU A 211 -25.19 36.86 2.75
C LEU A 211 -24.32 35.73 2.22
N ARG A 212 -23.41 36.07 1.29
CA ARG A 212 -22.36 35.17 0.83
C ARG A 212 -21.00 35.71 1.20
N VAL A 213 -20.26 34.96 2.01
CA VAL A 213 -18.93 35.34 2.49
C VAL A 213 -17.86 34.47 1.84
N ARG A 214 -16.74 35.10 1.50
CA ARG A 214 -15.54 34.39 1.08
C ARG A 214 -14.71 34.03 2.31
N PRO A 215 -14.35 32.75 2.52
CA PRO A 215 -13.49 32.35 3.61
C PRO A 215 -12.09 32.96 3.44
N ALA A 216 -11.38 33.14 4.55
CA ALA A 216 -10.02 33.69 4.52
C ALA A 216 -8.99 32.77 3.89
N ILE A 217 -9.27 31.47 3.92
CA ILE A 217 -8.44 30.39 3.38
C ILE A 217 -9.36 29.58 2.46
N GLU A 218 -8.86 29.13 1.31
CA GLU A 218 -9.60 28.24 0.42
C GLU A 218 -9.70 26.82 1.04
N ILE A 219 -10.64 26.64 1.97
CA ILE A 219 -10.84 25.39 2.72
C ILE A 219 -11.10 24.22 1.75
N ALA A 220 -11.92 24.43 0.71
CA ALA A 220 -12.17 23.42 -0.30
C ALA A 220 -10.91 22.98 -1.04
N LYS A 221 -10.04 23.92 -1.42
CA LYS A 221 -8.79 23.60 -2.11
C LYS A 221 -7.86 22.80 -1.20
N LYS A 222 -7.73 23.20 0.07
CA LYS A 222 -6.90 22.47 1.02
C LYS A 222 -7.48 21.09 1.36
N LYS A 223 -8.80 20.96 1.51
CA LYS A 223 -9.50 19.68 1.70
C LYS A 223 -9.32 18.77 0.49
N ALA A 224 -9.45 19.30 -0.73
CA ALA A 224 -9.25 18.54 -1.96
C ALA A 224 -7.80 18.04 -2.10
N GLU A 225 -6.83 18.86 -1.72
CA GLU A 225 -5.42 18.49 -1.67
C GLU A 225 -5.17 17.35 -0.66
N ILE A 226 -5.67 17.47 0.58
CA ILE A 226 -5.57 16.42 1.61
C ILE A 226 -6.21 15.12 1.13
N GLN A 227 -7.43 15.20 0.60
CA GLN A 227 -8.12 14.02 0.10
C GLN A 227 -7.37 13.36 -1.07
N ARG A 228 -6.70 14.16 -1.92
CA ARG A 228 -5.86 13.62 -2.99
C ARG A 228 -4.66 12.87 -2.41
N TYR A 229 -3.93 13.46 -1.46
CA TYR A 229 -2.82 12.79 -0.78
C TYR A 229 -3.24 11.50 -0.11
N VAL A 230 -4.42 11.50 0.54
CA VAL A 230 -5.02 10.31 1.16
C VAL A 230 -5.32 9.22 0.13
N ARG A 231 -5.99 9.56 -0.98
CA ARG A 231 -6.30 8.58 -2.04
C ARG A 231 -5.04 8.01 -2.69
N GLU A 232 -4.04 8.85 -2.90
CA GLU A 232 -2.74 8.44 -3.46
C GLU A 232 -2.00 7.50 -2.52
N TYR A 233 -2.06 7.78 -1.21
CA TYR A 233 -1.58 6.85 -0.19
C TYR A 233 -2.34 5.52 -0.21
N ASP A 234 -3.67 5.53 -0.29
CA ASP A 234 -4.50 4.32 -0.35
C ASP A 234 -4.13 3.45 -1.56
N GLN A 235 -3.89 4.06 -2.72
CA GLN A 235 -3.43 3.38 -3.93
C GLN A 235 -2.02 2.77 -3.79
N LEU A 236 -1.10 3.46 -3.12
CA LEU A 236 0.22 2.92 -2.80
C LEU A 236 0.13 1.77 -1.79
N SER A 237 -0.81 1.89 -0.85
CA SER A 237 -1.13 0.88 0.16
C SER A 237 -1.64 -0.42 -0.49
N ALA A 238 -2.36 -0.34 -1.62
CA ALA A 238 -2.83 -1.50 -2.37
C ALA A 238 -1.67 -2.38 -2.89
N HIS A 239 -0.47 -1.81 -3.06
CA HIS A 239 0.72 -2.54 -3.50
C HIS A 239 1.45 -3.27 -2.37
N LYS A 240 1.04 -3.13 -1.10
CA LYS A 240 1.67 -3.80 0.06
C LYS A 240 1.83 -5.31 -0.15
N ARG A 241 0.79 -5.95 -0.68
CA ARG A 241 0.76 -7.41 -0.86
C ARG A 241 1.77 -7.86 -1.91
N SER A 242 1.85 -7.11 -3.00
CA SER A 242 2.75 -7.36 -4.11
C SER A 242 4.22 -7.12 -3.71
N ILE A 243 4.47 -6.03 -2.98
CA ILE A 243 5.78 -5.72 -2.40
C ILE A 243 6.22 -6.84 -1.45
N ARG A 244 5.36 -7.25 -0.51
CA ARG A 244 5.66 -8.35 0.43
C ARG A 244 6.03 -9.64 -0.31
N ASN A 245 5.26 -10.03 -1.32
CA ASN A 245 5.54 -11.23 -2.11
C ASN A 245 6.91 -11.15 -2.82
N LEU A 246 7.21 -10.00 -3.41
CA LEU A 246 8.49 -9.75 -4.09
C LEU A 246 9.68 -9.83 -3.11
N TYR A 247 9.56 -9.22 -1.93
CA TYR A 247 10.60 -9.33 -0.88
C TYR A 247 10.79 -10.77 -0.39
N LEU A 248 9.71 -11.53 -0.20
CA LEU A 248 9.79 -12.93 0.21
C LEU A 248 10.44 -13.80 -0.86
N LEU A 249 10.16 -13.56 -2.14
CA LEU A 249 10.85 -14.23 -3.24
C LEU A 249 12.35 -13.92 -3.24
N PHE A 250 12.74 -12.65 -3.11
CA PHE A 250 14.17 -12.30 -3.04
C PHE A 250 14.87 -12.95 -1.84
N LEU A 251 14.23 -12.95 -0.68
CA LEU A 251 14.78 -13.59 0.50
C LEU A 251 14.97 -15.09 0.30
N LEU A 252 13.96 -15.75 -0.28
CA LEU A 252 14.02 -17.18 -0.60
C LEU A 252 15.08 -17.48 -1.67
N LEU A 253 15.24 -16.60 -2.66
CA LEU A 253 16.30 -16.69 -3.66
C LEU A 253 17.69 -16.66 -3.01
N ILE A 254 17.94 -15.68 -2.14
CA ILE A 254 19.22 -15.52 -1.44
C ILE A 254 19.49 -16.75 -0.56
N ALA A 255 18.48 -17.20 0.20
CA ALA A 255 18.57 -18.39 1.05
C ALA A 255 18.93 -19.64 0.24
N LEU A 256 18.25 -19.88 -0.88
CA LEU A 256 18.52 -21.01 -1.78
C LEU A 256 19.90 -20.91 -2.42
N PHE A 257 20.32 -19.71 -2.83
CA PHE A 257 21.62 -19.49 -3.41
C PHE A 257 22.74 -19.82 -2.41
N ILE A 258 22.62 -19.38 -1.16
CA ILE A 258 23.56 -19.71 -0.08
C ILE A 258 23.62 -21.22 0.15
N LEU A 259 22.46 -21.89 0.25
CA LEU A 259 22.40 -23.35 0.41
C LEU A 259 23.02 -24.08 -0.78
N PHE A 260 22.79 -23.60 -2.00
CA PHE A 260 23.37 -24.15 -3.22
C PHE A 260 24.89 -24.08 -3.19
N VAL A 261 25.46 -22.90 -2.94
CA VAL A 261 26.92 -22.71 -2.86
C VAL A 261 27.52 -23.55 -1.72
N ALA A 262 26.91 -23.54 -0.54
CA ALA A 262 27.39 -24.32 0.61
C ALA A 262 27.39 -25.83 0.31
N THR A 263 26.30 -26.34 -0.25
CA THR A 263 26.19 -27.77 -0.60
C THR A 263 27.15 -28.13 -1.73
N TRP A 264 27.32 -27.27 -2.73
CA TRP A 264 28.22 -27.50 -3.84
C TRP A 264 29.68 -27.57 -3.37
N ILE A 265 30.12 -26.63 -2.54
CA ILE A 265 31.46 -26.62 -1.92
C ILE A 265 31.66 -27.89 -1.06
N ALA A 266 30.69 -28.24 -0.21
CA ALA A 266 30.79 -29.43 0.64
C ALA A 266 30.96 -30.72 -0.18
N LEU A 267 30.22 -30.86 -1.29
CA LEU A 267 30.34 -32.03 -2.16
C LEU A 267 31.63 -32.03 -2.98
N LEU A 268 32.12 -30.86 -3.41
CA LEU A 268 33.40 -30.73 -4.10
C LEU A 268 34.55 -31.16 -3.19
N LEU A 269 34.59 -30.63 -1.96
CA LEU A 269 35.59 -30.99 -0.94
C LEU A 269 35.54 -32.47 -0.58
N SER A 270 34.36 -33.08 -0.54
CA SER A 270 34.23 -34.52 -0.23
C SER A 270 34.83 -35.47 -1.29
N ARG A 271 35.12 -34.95 -2.50
CA ARG A 271 35.72 -35.72 -3.59
C ARG A 271 37.24 -35.60 -3.66
N GLN A 272 37.83 -34.59 -3.00
CA GLN A 272 39.27 -34.49 -2.77
C GLN A 272 39.65 -35.36 -1.57
#